data_AF-A0A6P7FJI4-F1
#
_entry.id   AF-A0A6P7FJI4-F1
#
_cell.length_a   1.000
_cell.length_b   1.000
_cell.length_c   1.000
_cell.angle_alpha   90.00
_cell.angle_beta   90.00
_cell.angle_gamma   90.00
#
_symmetry.space_group_name_H-M   'P 1'
#
loop_
_entity.id
_entity.type
_entity.pdbx_description
1 polymer ?
#
loop_
_entity_poly.entity_id
_entity_poly.type
_entity_poly.pdbx_seq_one_letter_code
_entity_poly.pdbx_strand_id
1 'polypeptide(L)'
;MLFINYTILLRTLLFIKKMLCEAQKKLLIIYMEQHEELRRGQFTATFTYKKAQQLWEEITTNLNSVPNGQAKDWKKWRKTWQDIKKNAKAKNAAIKRHRNMTGGGPACSSSLSDQETEVLSMIGPMQTDGIGVEETPLEFSFVEQSLPSTETPLQDVIYDIAEMDSEKEKVDQKIVTDTEEKNNGAYQEHNYTLEYPIQKKGKGRPQPPRKISKTARLQTSLALSQKHLASMKEKNDIEAAYYRNKNFIDGLKMRAHLRSEIFQNVWWRHLKM
;
A
#
# COMPACT_ATOMS: atom_id res chain seq x y z
N MET A 1 30.31 13.18 -21.59
CA MET A 1 30.35 13.52 -20.15
C MET A 1 29.31 14.57 -19.71
N LEU A 2 28.87 15.51 -20.55
CA LEU A 2 27.92 16.57 -20.14
C LEU A 2 26.50 16.07 -19.79
N PHE A 3 26.03 14.97 -20.37
CA PHE A 3 24.69 14.40 -20.11
C PHE A 3 24.53 13.77 -18.71
N ILE A 4 25.60 13.22 -18.15
CA ILE A 4 25.58 12.64 -16.80
C ILE A 4 25.47 13.77 -15.75
N ASN A 5 26.19 14.86 -15.96
CA ASN A 5 26.11 16.03 -15.09
C ASN A 5 24.72 16.65 -15.12
N TYR A 6 24.08 16.77 -16.29
CA TYR A 6 22.73 17.32 -16.40
C TYR A 6 21.67 16.41 -15.75
N THR A 7 21.80 15.08 -15.85
CA THR A 7 20.85 14.15 -15.21
C THR A 7 21.03 14.07 -13.69
N ILE A 8 22.27 14.17 -13.18
CA ILE A 8 22.53 14.29 -11.74
C ILE A 8 21.99 15.64 -11.24
N LEU A 9 22.28 16.75 -11.94
CA LEU A 9 21.80 18.08 -11.58
C LEU A 9 20.28 18.19 -11.65
N LEU A 10 19.62 17.58 -12.64
CA LEU A 10 18.16 17.53 -12.71
C LEU A 10 17.56 16.67 -11.62
N ARG A 11 18.19 15.53 -11.27
CA ARG A 11 17.76 14.69 -10.15
C ARG A 11 17.95 15.40 -8.81
N THR A 12 19.07 16.08 -8.58
CA THR A 12 19.30 16.88 -7.38
C THR A 12 18.39 18.09 -7.34
N LEU A 13 18.13 18.79 -8.46
CA LEU A 13 17.18 19.90 -8.53
C LEU A 13 15.73 19.42 -8.33
N LEU A 14 15.32 18.29 -8.90
CA LEU A 14 14.01 17.67 -8.64
C LEU A 14 13.89 17.19 -7.19
N PHE A 15 15.00 16.73 -6.59
CA PHE A 15 15.08 16.33 -5.19
C PHE A 15 14.98 17.55 -4.26
N ILE A 16 15.72 18.63 -4.55
CA ILE A 16 15.65 19.92 -3.84
C ILE A 16 14.25 20.54 -3.99
N LYS A 17 13.64 20.47 -5.18
CA LYS A 17 12.26 20.91 -5.42
C LYS A 17 11.20 20.04 -4.72
N LYS A 18 11.57 18.84 -4.23
CA LYS A 18 10.70 17.97 -3.42
C LYS A 18 10.95 18.07 -1.91
N MET A 19 12.12 18.52 -1.47
CA MET A 19 12.40 18.64 -0.04
C MET A 19 11.54 19.75 0.58
N LEU A 20 10.81 19.37 1.63
CA LEU A 20 10.10 20.32 2.48
C LEU A 20 11.14 21.14 3.24
N CYS A 21 11.01 22.47 3.23
CA CYS A 21 11.89 23.32 4.02
C CYS A 21 11.77 22.94 5.51
N GLU A 22 12.90 22.81 6.21
CA GLU A 22 12.94 22.40 7.62
C GLU A 22 12.13 23.34 8.51
N ALA A 23 12.13 24.65 8.23
CA ALA A 23 11.31 25.63 8.93
C ALA A 23 9.81 25.37 8.74
N GLN A 24 9.38 25.05 7.52
CA GLN A 24 8.00 24.69 7.23
C GLN A 24 7.60 23.38 7.91
N LYS A 25 8.51 22.40 7.95
CA LYS A 25 8.29 21.12 8.63
C LYS A 25 8.10 21.30 10.14
N LYS A 26 8.97 22.08 10.79
CA LYS A 26 8.85 22.42 12.22
C LYS A 26 7.54 23.17 12.51
N LEU A 27 7.19 24.17 11.73
CA LEU A 27 5.95 24.93 11.91
C LEU A 27 4.72 24.01 11.79
N LEU A 28 4.74 23.09 10.81
CA LEU A 28 3.69 22.10 10.64
C LEU A 28 3.57 21.16 11.85
N ILE A 29 4.70 20.73 12.42
CA ILE A 29 4.73 19.87 13.60
C ILE A 29 4.14 20.60 14.82
N ILE A 30 4.61 21.82 15.12
CA ILE A 30 4.12 22.63 16.25
C ILE A 30 2.61 22.86 16.16
N TYR A 31 2.09 23.16 14.98
CA TYR A 31 0.65 23.34 14.79
C TYR A 31 -0.14 22.05 15.03
N MET A 32 0.41 20.89 14.66
CA MET A 32 -0.23 19.59 14.93
C MET A 32 -0.23 19.22 16.42
N GLU A 33 0.74 19.71 17.19
CA GLU A 33 0.73 19.57 18.65
C GLU A 33 -0.40 20.36 19.29
N GLN A 34 -0.61 21.60 18.83
CA GLN A 34 -1.65 22.49 19.34
C GLN A 34 -3.07 22.02 18.96
N HIS A 35 -3.23 21.40 17.79
CA HIS A 35 -4.53 20.96 17.26
C HIS A 35 -4.67 19.44 17.24
N GLU A 36 -4.88 18.85 18.42
CA GLU A 36 -5.00 17.39 18.56
C GLU A 36 -6.15 16.79 17.71
N GLU A 37 -7.29 17.47 17.62
CA GLU A 37 -8.43 17.04 16.78
C GLU A 37 -8.02 16.89 15.30
N LEU A 38 -7.24 17.84 14.80
CA LEU A 38 -6.70 17.85 13.44
C LEU A 38 -5.66 16.75 13.24
N ARG A 39 -4.79 16.56 14.25
CA ARG A 39 -3.74 15.54 14.26
C ARG A 39 -4.30 14.12 14.19
N ARG A 40 -5.33 13.83 15.01
CA ARG A 40 -6.05 12.54 15.04
C ARG A 40 -6.75 12.28 13.71
N GLY A 41 -7.32 13.30 13.09
CA GLY A 41 -8.06 13.19 11.84
C GLY A 41 -9.38 12.43 11.98
N GLN A 42 -9.90 12.34 13.20
CA GLN A 42 -11.21 11.73 13.50
C GLN A 42 -12.25 12.83 13.69
N PHE A 43 -13.34 12.76 12.93
CA PHE A 43 -14.43 13.72 13.06
C PHE A 43 -15.32 13.34 14.25
N THR A 44 -15.67 14.36 15.05
CA THR A 44 -16.52 14.24 16.24
C THR A 44 -17.70 15.20 16.08
N ALA A 45 -18.74 15.08 16.90
CA ALA A 45 -19.87 16.02 16.89
C ALA A 45 -19.43 17.50 16.99
N THR A 46 -18.32 17.77 17.70
CA THR A 46 -17.70 19.10 17.86
C THR A 46 -16.67 19.43 16.77
N PHE A 47 -16.09 18.42 16.12
CA PHE A 47 -15.04 18.57 15.11
C PHE A 47 -15.53 18.10 13.75
N THR A 48 -16.08 19.05 13.00
CA THR A 48 -16.63 18.81 11.66
C THR A 48 -15.57 18.93 10.58
N TYR A 49 -15.87 18.40 9.39
CA TYR A 49 -15.04 18.59 8.20
C TYR A 49 -14.76 20.07 7.90
N LYS A 50 -15.76 20.94 8.06
CA LYS A 50 -15.60 22.39 7.83
C LYS A 50 -14.58 23.01 8.78
N LYS A 51 -14.63 22.64 10.07
CA LYS A 51 -13.65 23.10 11.07
C LYS A 51 -12.24 22.58 10.75
N ALA A 52 -12.12 21.32 10.34
CA ALA A 52 -10.85 20.75 9.92
C ALA A 52 -10.27 21.46 8.69
N GLN A 53 -11.12 21.77 7.70
CA GLN A 53 -10.71 22.51 6.51
C GLN A 53 -10.21 23.91 6.87
N GLN A 54 -10.94 24.64 7.73
CA GLN A 54 -10.53 25.97 8.20
C GLN A 54 -9.15 25.93 8.88
N LEU A 55 -8.90 24.96 9.76
CA LEU A 55 -7.59 24.81 10.41
C LEU A 55 -6.48 24.48 9.40
N TRP A 56 -6.77 23.72 8.35
CA TRP A 56 -5.81 23.43 7.29
C TRP A 56 -5.53 24.66 6.41
N GLU A 57 -6.53 25.49 6.15
CA GLU A 57 -6.37 26.74 5.38
C GLU A 57 -5.58 27.79 6.18
N GLU A 58 -5.84 27.90 7.49
CA GLU A 58 -5.11 28.76 8.41
C GLU A 58 -3.61 28.44 8.42
N ILE A 59 -3.25 27.18 8.70
CA ILE A 59 -1.85 26.78 8.70
C ILE A 59 -1.20 26.89 7.32
N THR A 60 -1.97 26.69 6.24
CA THR A 60 -1.46 26.84 4.86
C THR A 60 -0.99 28.26 4.60
N THR A 61 -1.73 29.25 5.09
CA THR A 61 -1.34 30.66 5.01
C THR A 61 0.00 30.87 5.71
N ASN A 62 0.12 30.41 6.95
CA ASN A 62 1.34 30.54 7.75
C ASN A 62 2.55 29.83 7.11
N LEU A 63 2.35 28.63 6.56
CA LEU A 63 3.40 27.84 5.90
C LEU A 63 3.86 28.46 4.59
N ASN A 64 2.94 29.04 3.82
CA ASN A 64 3.24 29.68 2.55
C ASN A 64 3.92 31.05 2.73
N SER A 65 3.77 31.69 3.90
CA SER A 65 4.50 32.91 4.27
C SER A 65 5.97 32.69 4.64
N VAL A 66 6.42 31.44 4.82
CA VAL A 66 7.81 31.13 5.16
C VAL A 66 8.72 31.42 3.96
N PRO A 67 9.78 32.26 4.11
CA PRO A 67 10.71 32.55 3.03
C PRO A 67 11.47 31.29 2.62
N ASN A 68 11.72 31.16 1.31
CA ASN A 68 12.37 29.99 0.69
C ASN A 68 11.60 28.67 0.91
N GLY A 69 10.33 28.76 1.30
CA GLY A 69 9.42 27.63 1.48
C GLY A 69 8.70 27.21 0.19
N GLN A 70 8.10 26.02 0.21
CA GLN A 70 7.20 25.58 -0.84
C GLN A 70 5.81 26.19 -0.63
N ALA A 71 5.26 26.83 -1.66
CA ALA A 71 3.85 27.23 -1.66
C ALA A 71 2.97 26.06 -2.10
N LYS A 72 2.04 25.64 -1.24
CA LYS A 72 1.12 24.52 -1.50
C LYS A 72 -0.31 24.87 -1.08
N ASP A 73 -1.26 24.16 -1.67
CA ASP A 73 -2.66 24.16 -1.25
C ASP A 73 -2.84 23.30 0.02
N TRP A 74 -3.91 23.57 0.78
CA TRP A 74 -4.21 22.92 2.05
C TRP A 74 -4.31 21.39 1.92
N LYS A 75 -4.84 20.89 0.79
CA LYS A 75 -4.89 19.45 0.49
C LYS A 75 -3.50 18.83 0.35
N LYS A 76 -2.58 19.56 -0.29
CA LYS A 76 -1.18 19.14 -0.45
C LYS A 76 -0.43 19.21 0.88
N TRP A 77 -0.73 20.18 1.73
CA TRP A 77 -0.20 20.24 3.10
C TRP A 77 -0.69 19.09 3.97
N ARG A 78 -1.98 18.77 3.90
CA ARG A 78 -2.55 17.56 4.54
C ARG A 78 -1.85 16.29 4.08
N LYS A 79 -1.59 16.15 2.78
CA LYS A 79 -0.84 15.02 2.24
C LYS A 79 0.61 15.02 2.74
N THR A 80 1.26 16.18 2.77
CA THR A 80 2.62 16.35 3.29
C THR A 80 2.71 15.88 4.75
N TRP A 81 1.73 16.21 5.59
CA TRP A 81 1.65 15.71 6.95
C TRP A 81 1.55 14.18 7.04
N GLN A 82 0.70 13.56 6.20
CA GLN A 82 0.60 12.11 6.12
C GLN A 82 1.95 11.47 5.72
N ASP A 83 2.65 12.08 4.77
CA ASP A 83 3.94 11.59 4.30
C ASP A 83 5.04 11.76 5.36
N ILE A 84 5.04 12.86 6.14
CA ILE A 84 5.94 13.05 7.30
C ILE A 84 5.74 11.90 8.30
N LYS A 85 4.50 11.60 8.69
CA LYS A 85 4.19 10.49 9.60
C LYS A 85 4.64 9.15 9.04
N LYS A 86 4.33 8.89 7.76
CA LYS A 86 4.71 7.65 7.07
C LYS A 86 6.23 7.46 7.06
N ASN A 87 6.98 8.51 6.70
CA ASN A 87 8.43 8.46 6.59
C ASN A 87 9.08 8.27 7.96
N ALA A 88 8.61 8.97 8.99
CA ALA A 88 9.08 8.80 10.36
C ALA A 88 8.86 7.36 10.86
N LYS A 89 7.67 6.79 10.63
CA LYS A 89 7.37 5.38 10.97
C LYS A 89 8.25 4.40 10.22
N ALA A 90 8.41 4.60 8.91
CA ALA A 90 9.24 3.73 8.07
C ALA A 90 10.71 3.74 8.51
N LYS A 91 11.25 4.92 8.85
CA LYS A 91 12.62 5.06 9.33
C LYS A 91 12.80 4.42 10.71
N ASN A 92 11.87 4.62 11.63
CA ASN A 92 11.90 3.97 12.94
C ASN A 92 11.83 2.45 12.82
N ALA A 93 10.94 1.93 11.97
CA ALA A 93 10.83 0.50 11.71
C ALA A 93 12.11 -0.09 11.09
N ALA A 94 12.76 0.63 10.17
CA ALA A 94 14.03 0.22 9.59
C ALA A 94 15.15 0.14 10.64
N ILE A 95 15.25 1.14 11.52
CA ILE A 95 16.21 1.16 12.64
C ILE A 95 15.94 -0.01 13.60
N LYS A 96 14.68 -0.22 13.99
CA LYS A 96 14.27 -1.31 14.88
C LYS A 96 14.57 -2.67 14.27
N ARG A 97 14.25 -2.87 12.98
CA ARG A 97 14.56 -4.10 12.26
C ARG A 97 16.06 -4.38 12.28
N HIS A 98 16.88 -3.37 11.99
CA HIS A 98 18.33 -3.53 12.02
C HIS A 98 18.83 -3.86 13.43
N ARG A 99 18.29 -3.22 14.47
CA ARG A 99 18.65 -3.51 15.87
C ARG A 99 18.31 -4.95 16.27
N ASN A 100 17.24 -5.51 15.72
CA ASN A 100 16.77 -6.86 16.03
C ASN A 100 17.37 -7.94 15.11
N MET A 101 18.22 -7.59 14.16
CA MET A 101 18.90 -8.58 13.32
C MET A 101 20.02 -9.25 14.11
N THR A 102 19.91 -10.57 14.27
CA THR A 102 20.94 -11.42 14.86
C THR A 102 21.83 -11.95 13.74
N GLY A 103 22.86 -11.18 13.40
CA GLY A 103 23.89 -11.56 12.43
C GLY A 103 24.93 -10.45 12.39
N GLY A 104 26.23 -10.79 12.34
CA GLY A 104 27.36 -9.87 12.48
C GLY A 104 27.54 -8.84 11.35
N GLY A 105 26.45 -8.31 10.81
CA GLY A 105 26.45 -7.21 9.85
C GLY A 105 26.94 -5.90 10.48
N PRO A 106 27.30 -4.92 9.63
CA PRO A 106 27.79 -3.61 10.08
C PRO A 106 26.76 -2.89 10.94
N ALA A 107 27.21 -2.05 11.88
CA ALA A 107 26.32 -1.27 12.73
C ALA A 107 25.46 -0.30 11.90
N CYS A 108 24.19 -0.13 12.31
CA CYS A 108 23.30 0.82 11.66
C CYS A 108 23.79 2.25 11.92
N SER A 109 24.16 2.99 10.88
CA SER A 109 24.54 4.41 10.99
C SER A 109 23.32 5.36 10.93
N SER A 110 22.10 4.83 10.82
CA SER A 110 20.89 5.63 10.64
C SER A 110 20.28 6.02 11.98
N SER A 111 20.24 7.31 12.27
CA SER A 111 19.54 7.89 13.44
C SER A 111 18.29 8.66 13.03
N LEU A 112 17.31 8.72 13.92
CA LEU A 112 16.15 9.61 13.78
C LEU A 112 16.60 11.07 13.96
N SER A 113 16.09 11.96 13.11
CA SER A 113 16.21 13.41 13.32
C SER A 113 15.29 13.84 14.46
N ASP A 114 15.65 14.93 15.16
CA ASP A 114 14.85 15.48 16.26
C ASP A 114 13.36 15.64 15.91
N GLN A 115 13.07 16.15 14.73
CA GLN A 115 11.69 16.33 14.24
C GLN A 115 10.99 14.99 13.97
N GLU A 116 11.71 13.95 13.56
CA GLU A 116 11.12 12.62 13.35
C GLU A 116 10.79 11.98 14.69
N THR A 117 11.66 12.16 15.69
CA THR A 117 11.43 11.71 17.07
C THR A 117 10.21 12.42 17.69
N GLU A 118 10.09 13.74 17.51
CA GLU A 118 8.94 14.54 17.92
C GLU A 118 7.64 14.05 17.28
N VAL A 119 7.66 13.78 15.97
CA VAL A 119 6.52 13.20 15.24
C VAL A 119 6.13 11.83 15.76
N LEU A 120 7.09 10.96 16.08
CA LEU A 120 6.81 9.63 16.62
C LEU A 120 6.20 9.71 18.03
N SER A 121 6.71 10.62 18.88
CA SER A 121 6.16 10.89 20.21
C SER A 121 4.69 11.31 20.14
N MET A 122 4.35 12.23 19.23
CA MET A 122 2.97 12.71 19.03
C MET A 122 1.99 11.63 18.56
N ILE A 123 2.45 10.67 17.76
CA ILE A 123 1.60 9.60 17.20
C ILE A 123 1.30 8.53 18.24
N GLY A 124 2.24 8.29 19.15
CA GLY A 124 2.15 7.31 20.23
C GLY A 124 2.62 5.91 19.83
N PRO A 125 3.11 5.13 20.82
CA PRO A 125 3.80 3.85 20.59
C PRO A 125 2.90 2.79 19.95
N MET A 126 1.61 2.79 20.27
CA MET A 126 0.65 1.83 19.71
C MET A 126 0.55 1.91 18.19
N GLN A 127 0.76 3.10 17.62
CA GLN A 127 0.74 3.32 16.18
C GLN A 127 2.10 3.13 15.50
N THR A 128 3.19 2.96 16.26
CA THR A 128 4.57 2.77 15.77
C THR A 128 5.06 1.34 15.95
N ASP A 129 4.75 0.73 17.10
CA ASP A 129 5.26 -0.55 17.55
C ASP A 129 4.19 -1.64 17.60
N GLY A 130 2.91 -1.27 17.47
CA GLY A 130 1.78 -2.18 17.64
C GLY A 130 1.43 -2.42 19.11
N ILE A 131 0.39 -3.22 19.35
CA ILE A 131 0.10 -3.73 20.69
C ILE A 131 1.06 -4.88 20.93
N GLY A 132 2.04 -4.69 21.82
CA GLY A 132 2.83 -5.79 22.35
C GLY A 132 1.92 -6.60 23.26
N VAL A 133 1.38 -7.70 22.75
CA VAL A 133 0.79 -8.71 23.63
C VAL A 133 1.96 -9.45 24.25
N GLU A 134 2.07 -9.42 25.57
CA GLU A 134 3.03 -10.22 26.29
C GLU A 134 2.68 -11.69 26.01
N GLU A 135 3.59 -12.43 25.36
CA GLU A 135 3.34 -13.83 25.05
C GLU A 135 3.24 -14.61 26.37
N THR A 136 2.11 -15.30 26.57
CA THR A 136 1.94 -16.18 27.73
C THR A 136 3.04 -17.24 27.70
N PRO A 137 3.87 -17.38 28.74
CA PRO A 137 4.89 -18.43 28.77
C PRO A 137 4.21 -19.79 28.65
N LEU A 138 4.40 -20.48 27.52
CA LEU A 138 4.00 -21.86 27.36
C LEU A 138 5.00 -22.73 28.12
N GLU A 139 4.61 -23.17 29.31
CA GLU A 139 5.38 -24.12 30.09
C GLU A 139 5.14 -25.53 29.52
N PHE A 140 6.05 -25.98 28.66
CA PHE A 140 6.03 -27.36 28.16
C PHE A 140 6.52 -28.29 29.28
N SER A 141 5.58 -28.98 29.94
CA SER A 141 5.92 -30.12 30.79
C SER A 141 6.17 -31.34 29.89
N PHE A 142 7.44 -31.73 29.77
CA PHE A 142 7.79 -33.00 29.15
C PHE A 142 7.43 -34.11 30.13
N VAL A 143 6.37 -34.85 29.85
CA VAL A 143 6.06 -36.09 30.56
C VAL A 143 6.98 -37.16 29.98
N GLU A 144 8.02 -37.52 30.72
CA GLU A 144 8.88 -38.64 30.40
C GLU A 144 8.10 -39.94 30.63
N GLN A 145 7.53 -40.48 29.57
CA GLN A 145 6.78 -41.72 29.61
C GLN A 145 7.78 -42.89 29.59
N SER A 146 8.06 -43.46 30.76
CA SER A 146 8.89 -44.67 30.87
C SER A 146 8.22 -45.83 30.12
N LEU A 147 8.86 -46.31 29.05
CA LEU A 147 8.45 -47.52 28.33
C LEU A 147 8.71 -48.76 29.20
N PRO A 148 7.74 -49.67 29.39
CA PRO A 148 7.99 -50.94 30.04
C PRO A 148 8.82 -51.84 29.12
N SER A 149 10.00 -52.24 29.63
CA SER A 149 10.87 -53.25 29.04
C SER A 149 10.11 -54.57 28.88
N THR A 150 10.02 -55.09 27.67
CA THR A 150 9.79 -56.53 27.48
C THR A 150 10.66 -57.00 26.33
N GLU A 151 11.68 -57.76 26.69
CA GLU A 151 12.59 -58.46 25.80
C GLU A 151 11.82 -59.55 25.05
N THR A 152 11.93 -59.58 23.72
CA THR A 152 11.76 -60.83 22.95
C THR A 152 12.84 -60.94 21.86
N PRO A 153 13.36 -62.15 21.60
CA PRO A 153 14.67 -62.33 20.95
C PRO A 153 14.62 -62.28 19.42
N LEU A 154 15.73 -61.81 18.83
CA LEU A 154 15.98 -61.77 17.39
C LEU A 154 16.38 -63.15 16.86
N GLN A 155 15.62 -63.69 15.90
CA GLN A 155 16.15 -64.61 14.89
C GLN A 155 15.46 -64.41 13.53
N ASP A 156 16.29 -64.06 12.56
CA ASP A 156 16.29 -64.43 11.14
C ASP A 156 15.02 -64.21 10.28
N VAL A 157 15.01 -63.08 9.55
CA VAL A 157 14.86 -63.15 8.08
C VAL A 157 15.78 -62.10 7.44
N ILE A 158 16.82 -62.61 6.78
CA ILE A 158 17.78 -61.87 5.97
C ILE A 158 17.13 -61.43 4.65
N TYR A 159 17.39 -60.16 4.30
CA TYR A 159 17.46 -59.49 2.99
C TYR A 159 16.64 -60.01 1.79
N ASP A 160 16.04 -59.06 1.07
CA ASP A 160 16.41 -58.85 -0.34
C ASP A 160 16.17 -57.39 -0.77
N ILE A 161 17.24 -56.77 -1.27
CA ILE A 161 17.26 -55.52 -2.03
C ILE A 161 17.79 -55.87 -3.42
N ALA A 162 16.96 -55.76 -4.46
CA ALA A 162 17.30 -55.45 -5.86
C ALA A 162 15.99 -55.48 -6.67
N GLU A 163 15.52 -54.33 -7.17
CA GLU A 163 15.78 -53.83 -8.54
C GLU A 163 14.89 -54.52 -9.59
N MET A 164 14.01 -53.75 -10.26
CA MET A 164 13.81 -53.75 -11.73
C MET A 164 12.53 -53.00 -12.13
N ASP A 165 12.72 -52.06 -13.05
CA ASP A 165 11.75 -51.31 -13.84
C ASP A 165 10.76 -52.19 -14.63
N SER A 166 9.53 -51.71 -14.83
CA SER A 166 8.91 -51.64 -16.18
C SER A 166 7.63 -50.78 -16.24
N GLU A 167 7.77 -49.66 -16.97
CA GLU A 167 6.89 -49.10 -18.01
C GLU A 167 5.37 -48.91 -17.80
N LYS A 168 5.01 -47.62 -17.62
CA LYS A 168 4.01 -46.80 -18.35
C LYS A 168 2.76 -47.48 -18.96
N GLU A 169 1.59 -47.00 -18.54
CA GLU A 169 0.56 -46.57 -19.48
C GLU A 169 -0.26 -45.35 -18.99
N LYS A 170 -0.49 -44.42 -19.91
CA LYS A 170 -1.18 -43.11 -19.77
C LYS A 170 -2.67 -43.26 -19.48
N VAL A 171 -3.26 -42.32 -18.73
CA VAL A 171 -4.47 -41.57 -19.13
C VAL A 171 -4.49 -40.18 -18.45
N ASP A 172 -4.55 -39.13 -19.27
CA ASP A 172 -4.80 -37.74 -18.88
C ASP A 172 -6.23 -37.54 -18.34
N GLN A 173 -6.43 -36.70 -17.32
CA GLN A 173 -7.45 -35.63 -17.33
C GLN A 173 -7.41 -34.72 -16.08
N LYS A 174 -6.90 -33.51 -16.34
CA LYS A 174 -7.31 -32.19 -15.85
C LYS A 174 -8.70 -32.13 -15.17
N ILE A 175 -8.79 -31.54 -13.96
CA ILE A 175 -9.83 -30.60 -13.45
C ILE A 175 -9.40 -30.21 -12.02
N VAL A 176 -8.83 -29.01 -11.84
CA VAL A 176 -9.41 -27.86 -11.12
C VAL A 176 -9.72 -28.17 -9.65
N THR A 177 -8.93 -27.56 -8.77
CA THR A 177 -9.03 -27.58 -7.31
C THR A 177 -10.22 -26.78 -6.81
N ASP A 178 -11.10 -27.45 -6.05
CA ASP A 178 -12.02 -26.89 -5.06
C ASP A 178 -11.24 -26.38 -3.83
N THR A 179 -11.46 -25.14 -3.33
CA THR A 179 -12.39 -24.75 -2.21
C THR A 179 -11.77 -25.19 -0.85
N GLU A 180 -11.44 -24.38 0.17
CA GLU A 180 -12.10 -23.22 0.82
C GLU A 180 -11.14 -22.36 1.71
N GLU A 181 -11.48 -21.07 1.77
CA GLU A 181 -11.47 -20.07 2.86
C GLU A 181 -10.41 -20.06 4.01
N LYS A 182 -9.85 -18.88 4.33
CA LYS A 182 -10.40 -17.94 5.36
C LYS A 182 -9.59 -16.64 5.57
N ASN A 183 -10.36 -15.54 5.58
CA ASN A 183 -10.26 -14.32 6.41
C ASN A 183 -9.28 -13.14 6.15
N ASN A 184 -9.94 -12.01 5.81
CA ASN A 184 -9.93 -10.69 6.45
C ASN A 184 -8.82 -9.66 6.16
N GLY A 185 -9.24 -8.61 5.45
CA GLY A 185 -8.59 -7.29 5.43
C GLY A 185 -9.51 -6.26 4.78
N ALA A 186 -10.34 -5.59 5.58
CA ALA A 186 -11.27 -4.56 5.16
C ALA A 186 -10.55 -3.32 4.59
N TYR A 187 -10.92 -2.90 3.38
CA TYR A 187 -10.67 -1.56 2.86
C TYR A 187 -11.99 -0.87 2.52
N GLN A 188 -12.10 0.38 2.95
CA GLN A 188 -13.32 1.18 2.99
C GLN A 188 -13.66 1.84 1.64
N GLU A 189 -14.92 1.76 1.23
CA GLU A 189 -15.50 2.60 0.18
C GLU A 189 -16.08 3.89 0.80
N HIS A 190 -15.62 5.04 0.28
CA HIS A 190 -16.38 6.28 0.28
C HIS A 190 -17.06 6.41 -1.08
N ASN A 191 -18.34 6.79 -1.12
CA ASN A 191 -18.84 7.75 -2.10
C ASN A 191 -20.13 8.45 -1.62
N TYR A 192 -20.13 9.76 -1.86
CA TYR A 192 -21.08 10.80 -1.46
C TYR A 192 -22.28 10.86 -2.42
N THR A 193 -23.42 11.48 -2.02
CA THR A 193 -24.01 12.69 -2.68
C THR A 193 -25.42 13.08 -2.15
N LEU A 194 -25.48 14.31 -1.60
CA LEU A 194 -26.49 15.41 -1.60
C LEU A 194 -28.03 15.14 -1.51
N GLU A 195 -28.67 15.56 -0.40
CA GLU A 195 -29.63 16.72 -0.20
C GLU A 195 -31.06 16.50 -0.79
N TYR A 196 -32.23 16.77 -0.16
CA TYR A 196 -32.77 17.83 0.72
C TYR A 196 -34.02 17.30 1.53
N PRO A 197 -35.05 18.10 1.92
CA PRO A 197 -35.27 18.83 3.19
C PRO A 197 -36.40 18.23 4.07
N ILE A 198 -36.27 18.25 5.41
CA ILE A 198 -37.34 17.72 6.30
C ILE A 198 -38.34 18.81 6.67
N GLN A 199 -39.52 18.78 6.05
CA GLN A 199 -40.73 19.40 6.56
C GLN A 199 -41.32 18.52 7.68
N LYS A 200 -41.61 19.12 8.84
CA LYS A 200 -42.28 18.48 9.98
C LYS A 200 -43.76 18.24 9.67
N LYS A 201 -44.28 17.00 9.74
CA LYS A 201 -45.66 16.67 10.21
C LYS A 201 -45.81 15.19 10.62
N GLY A 202 -46.49 14.95 11.74
CA GLY A 202 -47.34 13.76 11.97
C GLY A 202 -46.75 12.62 12.83
N LYS A 203 -47.29 12.45 14.03
CA LYS A 203 -47.09 11.26 14.89
C LYS A 203 -47.75 10.03 14.23
N GLY A 204 -46.96 9.04 13.87
CA GLY A 204 -47.40 7.68 13.53
C GLY A 204 -46.40 6.69 14.12
N ARG A 205 -46.90 5.65 14.80
CA ARG A 205 -46.10 4.58 15.41
C ARG A 205 -45.12 3.99 14.37
N PRO A 206 -43.83 3.79 14.67
CA PRO A 206 -42.90 3.20 13.70
C PRO A 206 -43.38 1.79 13.35
N GLN A 207 -43.78 1.58 12.09
CA GLN A 207 -44.00 0.24 11.56
C GLN A 207 -42.65 -0.47 11.48
N PRO A 208 -42.53 -1.75 11.88
CA PRO A 208 -41.31 -2.51 11.66
C PRO A 208 -41.00 -2.53 10.15
N PRO A 209 -39.72 -2.46 9.76
CA PRO A 209 -39.34 -2.44 8.36
C PRO A 209 -39.94 -3.67 7.66
N ARG A 210 -40.67 -3.44 6.55
CA ARG A 210 -41.26 -4.51 5.74
C ARG A 210 -40.16 -5.51 5.41
N LYS A 211 -40.36 -6.78 5.76
CA LYS A 211 -39.42 -7.87 5.45
C LYS A 211 -39.22 -7.90 3.94
N ILE A 212 -38.07 -7.44 3.48
CA ILE A 212 -37.71 -7.45 2.05
C ILE A 212 -37.70 -8.92 1.62
N SER A 213 -38.51 -9.25 0.60
CA SER A 213 -38.59 -10.61 0.06
C SER A 213 -37.20 -11.12 -0.33
N LYS A 214 -36.95 -12.42 -0.13
CA LYS A 214 -35.72 -13.09 -0.59
C LYS A 214 -35.47 -12.82 -2.08
N THR A 215 -36.53 -12.78 -2.89
CA THR A 215 -36.46 -12.48 -4.33
C THR A 215 -35.97 -11.06 -4.61
N ALA A 216 -36.44 -10.06 -3.87
CA ALA A 216 -36.02 -8.67 -4.02
C ALA A 216 -34.54 -8.50 -3.63
N ARG A 217 -34.07 -9.17 -2.57
CA ARG A 217 -32.64 -9.16 -2.19
C ARG A 217 -31.76 -9.79 -3.26
N LEU A 218 -32.19 -10.92 -3.82
CA LEU A 218 -31.48 -11.60 -4.90
C LEU A 218 -31.39 -10.72 -6.16
N GLN A 219 -32.47 -10.05 -6.53
CA GLN A 219 -32.49 -9.13 -7.68
C GLN A 219 -31.53 -7.95 -7.47
N THR A 220 -31.50 -7.34 -6.28
CA THR A 220 -30.56 -6.27 -5.97
C THR A 220 -29.11 -6.76 -6.02
N SER A 221 -28.83 -7.93 -5.46
CA SER A 221 -27.48 -8.55 -5.50
C SER A 221 -27.04 -8.87 -6.93
N LEU A 222 -27.94 -9.40 -7.76
CA LEU A 222 -27.65 -9.68 -9.17
C LEU A 222 -27.37 -8.41 -9.94
N ALA A 223 -28.18 -7.36 -9.75
CA ALA A 223 -27.96 -6.07 -10.40
C ALA A 223 -26.62 -5.44 -9.99
N LEU A 224 -26.24 -5.55 -8.71
CA LEU A 224 -24.94 -5.07 -8.22
C LEU A 224 -23.78 -5.86 -8.82
N SER A 225 -23.87 -7.19 -8.86
CA SER A 225 -22.85 -8.07 -9.46
C SER A 225 -22.69 -7.79 -10.96
N GLN A 226 -23.79 -7.61 -11.69
CA GLN A 226 -23.77 -7.25 -13.12
C GLN A 226 -23.10 -5.89 -13.34
N LYS A 227 -23.40 -4.88 -12.51
CA LYS A 227 -22.71 -3.58 -12.57
C LYS A 227 -21.22 -3.71 -12.31
N HIS A 228 -20.84 -4.52 -11.32
CA HIS A 228 -19.42 -4.76 -11.01
C HIS A 228 -18.70 -5.43 -12.19
N LEU A 229 -19.30 -6.45 -12.81
CA LEU A 229 -18.78 -7.10 -14.01
C LEU A 229 -18.61 -6.12 -15.18
N ALA A 230 -19.58 -5.22 -15.40
CA ALA A 230 -19.48 -4.20 -16.44
C ALA A 230 -18.30 -3.25 -16.20
N SER A 231 -18.12 -2.78 -14.97
CA SER A 231 -16.98 -1.93 -14.60
C SER A 231 -15.63 -2.64 -14.78
N MET A 232 -15.56 -3.93 -14.45
CA MET A 232 -14.34 -4.73 -14.66
C MET A 232 -14.00 -4.90 -16.14
N LYS A 233 -15.01 -5.14 -17.00
CA LYS A 233 -14.80 -5.20 -18.46
C LYS A 233 -14.30 -3.87 -19.02
N GLU A 234 -14.91 -2.75 -18.62
CA GLU A 234 -14.48 -1.42 -19.03
C GLU A 234 -13.02 -1.15 -18.66
N LYS A 235 -12.60 -1.48 -17.44
CA LYS A 235 -11.20 -1.35 -17.00
C LYS A 235 -10.25 -2.19 -17.85
N ASN A 236 -10.61 -3.44 -18.14
CA ASN A 236 -9.81 -4.33 -18.96
C ASN A 236 -9.71 -3.81 -20.41
N ASP A 237 -10.79 -3.25 -20.96
CA ASP A 237 -10.81 -2.68 -22.31
C ASP A 237 -9.93 -1.43 -22.42
N ILE A 238 -9.95 -0.56 -21.40
CA ILE A 238 -9.06 0.59 -21.28
C ILE A 238 -7.61 0.14 -21.22
N GLU A 239 -7.30 -0.88 -20.41
CA GLU A 239 -5.94 -1.41 -20.28
C GLU A 239 -5.46 -2.03 -21.60
N ALA A 240 -6.31 -2.81 -22.27
CA ALA A 240 -6.00 -3.37 -23.59
C ALA A 240 -5.75 -2.26 -24.63
N ALA A 241 -6.57 -1.20 -24.64
CA ALA A 241 -6.38 -0.04 -25.52
C ALA A 241 -5.07 0.70 -25.25
N TYR A 242 -4.70 0.86 -23.97
CA TYR A 242 -3.43 1.46 -23.56
C TYR A 242 -2.24 0.69 -24.15
N TYR A 243 -2.19 -0.63 -23.97
CA TYR A 243 -1.07 -1.43 -24.48
C TYR A 243 -1.04 -1.49 -26.01
N ARG A 244 -2.19 -1.52 -26.69
CA ARG A 244 -2.25 -1.39 -28.16
C ARG A 244 -1.62 -0.08 -28.65
N ASN A 245 -2.01 1.04 -28.04
CA ASN A 245 -1.46 2.35 -28.41
C ASN A 245 0.03 2.48 -28.10
N LYS A 246 0.47 1.95 -26.95
CA LYS A 246 1.89 1.94 -26.58
C LYS A 246 2.73 1.17 -27.60
N ASN A 247 2.32 -0.05 -27.95
CA ASN A 247 3.00 -0.88 -28.95
C ASN A 247 3.02 -0.19 -30.33
N PHE A 248 1.94 0.50 -30.69
CA PHE A 248 1.87 1.26 -31.94
C PHE A 248 2.85 2.43 -31.97
N ILE A 249 2.91 3.23 -30.90
CA ILE A 249 3.83 4.37 -30.78
C ILE A 249 5.28 3.89 -30.79
N ASP A 250 5.59 2.82 -30.05
CA ASP A 250 6.94 2.26 -30.00
C ASP A 250 7.36 1.72 -31.37
N GLY A 251 6.45 1.09 -32.12
CA GLY A 251 6.68 0.71 -33.52
C GLY A 251 6.91 1.90 -34.46
N LEU A 252 6.20 3.02 -34.27
CA LEU A 252 6.42 4.24 -35.05
C LEU A 252 7.79 4.86 -34.78
N LYS A 253 8.22 4.91 -33.51
CA LYS A 253 9.55 5.40 -33.12
C LYS A 253 10.66 4.56 -33.76
N MET A 254 10.53 3.23 -33.75
CA MET A 254 11.49 2.33 -34.38
C MET A 254 11.57 2.56 -35.90
N ARG A 255 10.43 2.70 -36.58
CA ARG A 255 10.40 3.00 -38.02
C ARG A 255 10.97 4.39 -38.35
N ALA A 256 10.79 5.37 -37.48
CA ALA A 256 11.38 6.70 -37.65
C ALA A 256 12.90 6.66 -37.49
N HIS A 257 13.40 5.93 -36.49
CA HIS A 257 14.83 5.70 -36.28
C HIS A 257 15.49 5.03 -37.49
N LEU A 258 14.93 3.91 -37.95
CA LEU A 258 15.41 3.20 -39.13
C LEU A 258 15.40 4.10 -40.39
N ARG A 259 14.37 4.92 -40.58
CA ARG A 259 14.33 5.88 -41.70
C ARG A 259 15.42 6.94 -41.60
N SER A 260 15.69 7.47 -40.39
CA SER A 260 16.80 8.41 -40.20
C SER A 260 18.17 7.78 -40.46
N GLU A 261 18.39 6.53 -40.03
CA GLU A 261 19.64 5.82 -40.28
C GLU A 261 19.85 5.52 -41.77
N ILE A 262 18.80 5.07 -42.48
CA ILE A 262 18.86 4.86 -43.93
C ILE A 262 19.16 6.18 -44.64
N PHE A 263 18.49 7.27 -44.23
CA PHE A 263 18.73 8.59 -44.84
C PHE A 263 20.17 9.07 -44.62
N GLN A 264 20.72 8.92 -43.41
CA GLN A 264 22.11 9.21 -43.12
C GLN A 264 23.04 8.35 -43.98
N ASN A 265 22.81 7.03 -44.05
CA ASN A 265 23.67 6.12 -44.81
C ASN A 265 23.64 6.36 -46.33
N VAL A 266 22.48 6.76 -46.89
CA VAL A 266 22.34 7.11 -48.31
C VAL A 266 22.97 8.48 -48.60
N TRP A 267 22.79 9.46 -47.71
CA TRP A 267 23.41 10.78 -47.81
C TRP A 267 24.95 10.70 -47.75
N TRP A 268 25.49 9.91 -46.82
CA TRP A 268 26.93 9.65 -46.71
C TRP A 268 27.54 8.93 -47.94
N ARG A 269 26.74 8.13 -48.66
CA ARG A 269 27.18 7.48 -49.91
C ARG A 269 27.26 8.43 -51.09
N HIS A 270 26.40 9.45 -51.14
CA HIS A 270 26.42 10.46 -52.22
C HIS A 270 27.52 11.51 -52.04
N LEU A 271 27.94 11.78 -50.80
CA LEU A 271 29.01 12.73 -50.48
C LEU A 271 30.43 12.20 -50.74
N LYS A 272 30.56 10.91 -51.09
CA LYS A 272 31.82 10.18 -51.27
C LYS A 272 32.16 9.81 -52.72
N MET A 273 31.32 10.22 -53.68
CA MET A 273 31.60 10.24 -55.12
C MET A 273 31.93 11.67 -55.55
#